data_AF-A0A1F6AHS0-F1
#
_entry.id   AF-A0A1F6AHS0-F1
#
_cell.length_a   1.000
_cell.length_b   1.000
_cell.length_c   1.000
_cell.angle_alpha   90.00
_cell.angle_beta   90.00
_cell.angle_gamma   90.00
#
_symmetry.space_group_name_H-M   'P 1'
#
loop_
_entity.id
_entity.type
_entity.pdbx_description
1 polymer ?
#
loop_
_entity_poly.entity_id
_entity_poly.type
_entity_poly.pdbx_seq_one_letter_code
_entity_poly.pdbx_strand_id
1 'polypeptide(L)' 'MKKKEKSELRGATLEELIKQISGVEKTAAEKMRDRATKSVKNVREIKMLRKKIAVLKTVVRQKEFTHE' A
#
# COMPACT_ATOMS: atom_id res chain seq x y z
N MET A 1 -8.61 3.38 2.93
CA MET A 1 -8.92 1.95 3.11
C MET A 1 -10.21 1.82 3.87
N LYS A 2 -11.11 0.99 3.37
CA LYS A 2 -12.35 0.63 4.05
C LYS A 2 -12.02 -0.29 5.23
N LYS A 3 -12.91 -0.37 6.24
CA LYS A 3 -12.68 -1.22 7.43
C LYS A 3 -12.48 -2.70 7.06
N LYS A 4 -13.21 -3.21 6.06
CA LYS A 4 -13.09 -4.60 5.55
C LYS A 4 -11.69 -4.93 5.01
N GLU A 5 -11.12 -4.01 4.25
CA GLU A 5 -9.75 -4.19 3.71
C GLU A 5 -8.72 -4.28 4.85
N LYS A 6 -8.92 -3.58 5.96
CA LYS A 6 -7.99 -3.65 7.11
C LYS A 6 -8.08 -4.97 7.88
N SER A 7 -9.26 -5.59 7.96
CA SER A 7 -9.41 -6.90 8.60
C SER A 7 -8.77 -8.01 7.78
N GLU A 8 -8.88 -7.95 6.45
CA GLU A 8 -8.23 -8.90 5.53
C GLU A 8 -6.71 -8.88 5.66
N LEU A 9 -6.10 -7.71 5.88
CA LEU A 9 -4.65 -7.58 6.08
C LEU A 9 -4.13 -8.25 7.34
N ARG A 10 -4.96 -8.44 8.37
CA ARG A 10 -4.54 -9.13 9.60
C ARG A 10 -4.41 -10.64 9.37
N GLY A 11 -5.25 -11.20 8.50
CA GLY A 11 -5.22 -12.63 8.15
C GLY A 11 -4.14 -13.00 7.12
N ALA A 12 -3.63 -12.04 6.35
CA ALA A 12 -2.60 -12.29 5.33
C ALA A 12 -1.24 -12.63 5.94
N THR A 13 -0.45 -13.49 5.29
CA THR A 13 0.91 -13.84 5.74
C THR A 13 1.90 -12.69 5.52
N LEU A 14 3.03 -12.71 6.23
CA LEU A 14 4.10 -11.72 6.07
C LEU A 14 4.59 -11.63 4.61
N GLU A 15 4.78 -12.77 3.94
CA GLU A 15 5.20 -12.81 2.53
C GLU A 15 4.17 -12.17 1.59
N GLU A 16 2.89 -12.44 1.81
CA GLU A 16 1.81 -11.85 1.02
C GLU A 16 1.74 -10.34 1.22
N LEU A 17 1.92 -9.86 2.45
CA LEU A 17 1.96 -8.43 2.76
C LEU A 17 3.14 -7.75 2.08
N ILE A 18 4.33 -8.37 2.06
CA ILE A 18 5.51 -7.86 1.37
C ILE A 18 5.27 -7.81 -0.15
N LYS A 19 4.71 -8.88 -0.74
CA LYS A 19 4.32 -8.91 -2.16
C LYS A 19 3.33 -7.79 -2.48
N GLN A 20 2.31 -7.59 -1.63
CA GLN A 20 1.34 -6.50 -1.80
C GLN A 20 1.98 -5.11 -1.70
N ILE A 21 2.91 -4.90 -0.76
CA ILE A 21 3.66 -3.63 -0.65
C ILE A 21 4.38 -3.35 -1.97
N SER A 22 5.13 -4.34 -2.49
CA SER A 22 5.90 -4.18 -3.72
C SER A 22 5.02 -3.83 -4.93
N GLY A 23 3.83 -4.46 -5.04
CA GLY A 23 2.87 -4.16 -6.09
C GLY A 23 2.31 -2.74 -5.98
N VAL A 24 1.92 -2.32 -4.78
CA VAL A 24 1.38 -0.97 -4.55
C VAL A 24 2.45 0.11 -4.76
N GLU A 25 3.71 -0.16 -4.39
CA GLU A 25 4.84 0.74 -4.64
C GLU A 25 5.12 0.92 -6.13
N LYS A 26 5.06 -0.16 -6.94
CA LYS A 26 5.18 -0.07 -8.40
C LYS A 26 4.06 0.80 -9.00
N THR A 27 2.81 0.56 -8.64
CA THR A 27 1.67 1.36 -9.13
C THR A 27 1.78 2.82 -8.69
N ALA A 28 2.25 3.09 -7.47
CA ALA A 28 2.49 4.45 -7.00
C ALA A 28 3.59 5.15 -7.81
N ALA A 29 4.68 4.45 -8.13
CA ALA A 29 5.76 4.96 -8.95
C ALA A 29 5.29 5.31 -10.37
N GLU A 30 4.53 4.42 -11.01
CA GLU A 30 3.92 4.67 -12.32
C GLU A 30 3.01 5.90 -12.29
N LYS A 31 2.13 5.99 -11.29
CA LYS A 31 1.23 7.14 -11.12
C LYS A 31 2.00 8.44 -10.86
N MET A 32 3.15 8.38 -10.16
CA MET A 32 4.02 9.55 -9.98
C MET A 32 4.69 9.99 -11.29
N ARG A 33 5.11 9.05 -12.15
CA ARG A 33 5.62 9.37 -13.49
C ARG A 33 4.53 10.01 -14.35
N ASP A 34 3.35 9.40 -14.36
CA ASP A 34 2.17 9.92 -15.05
C ASP A 34 1.82 11.34 -14.61
N ARG A 35 1.99 11.68 -13.33
CA ARG A 35 1.73 13.03 -12.83
C ARG A 35 2.64 14.08 -13.45
N ALA A 36 3.87 13.70 -13.80
CA ALA A 36 4.84 14.61 -14.40
C ALA A 36 4.59 14.80 -15.90
N THR A 37 4.05 13.78 -16.58
CA THR A 37 3.90 13.76 -18.04
C THR A 37 2.48 14.10 -18.51
N LYS A 38 1.44 13.84 -17.72
CA LYS A 38 0.03 14.03 -18.10
C LYS A 38 -0.52 15.36 -17.58
N SER A 39 -1.39 15.97 -18.38
CA SER A 39 -2.12 17.21 -18.04
C SER A 39 -3.10 17.02 -16.87
N VAL A 40 -3.77 15.86 -16.82
CA VAL A 40 -4.68 15.49 -15.73
C VAL A 40 -3.89 14.91 -14.56
N LYS A 41 -3.86 15.63 -13.43
CA LYS A 41 -3.10 15.21 -12.25
C LYS A 41 -3.87 14.23 -11.38
N ASN A 42 -3.34 13.03 -11.20
CA ASN A 42 -3.82 11.94 -10.34
C ASN A 42 -3.46 12.08 -8.84
N VAL A 43 -3.42 13.31 -8.30
CA VAL A 43 -2.88 13.60 -6.95
C VAL A 43 -3.61 12.82 -5.84
N ARG A 44 -4.94 12.68 -5.95
CA ARG A 44 -5.74 11.96 -4.96
C ARG A 44 -5.41 10.47 -4.93
N GLU A 45 -5.21 9.86 -6.10
CA GLU A 45 -4.85 8.44 -6.21
C GLU A 45 -3.47 8.18 -5.61
N ILE A 46 -2.47 9.01 -5.92
CA ILE A 46 -1.14 8.91 -5.32
C ILE A 46 -1.23 9.01 -3.79
N LYS A 47 -2.01 9.97 -3.27
CA LYS A 47 -2.23 10.12 -1.82
C LYS A 47 -2.87 8.87 -1.21
N MET A 48 -3.82 8.25 -1.90
CA MET A 48 -4.44 6.99 -1.44
C MET A 48 -3.45 5.82 -1.46
N LEU A 49 -2.64 5.67 -2.52
CA LEU A 49 -1.62 4.63 -2.63
C LEU A 49 -0.57 4.76 -1.53
N ARG A 50 -0.08 5.98 -1.26
CA ARG A 50 0.87 6.24 -0.16
C ARG A 50 0.28 5.88 1.21
N LYS A 51 -0.99 6.20 1.46
CA LYS A 51 -1.69 5.78 2.68
C LYS A 51 -1.82 4.26 2.77
N LYS A 52 -2.10 3.58 1.65
CA LYS A 52 -2.19 2.11 1.60
C LYS A 52 -0.85 1.46 1.93
N ILE A 53 0.26 1.96 1.37
CA ILE A 53 1.62 1.50 1.69
C ILE A 53 1.92 1.67 3.17
N ALA A 54 1.60 2.84 3.75
CA ALA A 54 1.81 3.09 5.17
C ALA A 54 1.07 2.08 6.06
N VAL A 55 -0.19 1.80 5.76
CA VAL A 55 -0.98 0.79 6.50
C VAL A 55 -0.36 -0.60 6.39
N LEU A 56 0.03 -1.03 5.19
CA LEU A 56 0.67 -2.34 4.98
C LEU A 56 1.97 -2.47 5.77
N LYS A 57 2.83 -1.45 5.74
CA LYS A 57 4.09 -1.42 6.51
C LYS A 57 3.84 -1.48 8.01
N THR A 58 2.80 -0.80 8.51
CA THR A 58 2.41 -0.90 9.92
C THR A 58 1.96 -2.31 10.28
N VAL A 59 1.16 -2.98 9.43
CA VAL A 59 0.69 -4.35 9.70
C VAL A 59 1.84 -5.34 9.68
N VAL A 60 2.75 -5.25 8.71
CA VAL A 60 3.98 -6.05 8.67
C VAL A 60 4.77 -5.86 9.97
N ARG A 61 4.99 -4.61 10.37
CA ARG A 61 5.74 -4.31 11.60
C ARG A 61 5.05 -4.82 12.85
N GLN A 62 3.71 -4.80 12.90
CA GLN A 62 2.95 -5.38 14.00
C GLN A 62 3.16 -6.90 14.08
N LYS A 63 3.09 -7.61 12.95
CA LYS A 63 3.34 -9.06 12.89
C LYS A 63 4.75 -9.44 13.32
N GLU A 64 5.75 -8.68 12.86
CA GLU A 64 7.15 -8.85 13.28
C GLU A 64 7.31 -8.75 14.81
N PHE A 65 6.56 -7.86 15.47
CA PHE A 65 6.60 -7.69 16.92
C PHE A 65 5.77 -8.71 17.70
N THR A 66 4.71 -9.28 17.10
CA THR A 66 3.87 -10.29 17.76
C THR A 66 4.36 -11.73 17.53
N HIS A 67 5.42 -11.93 16.75
CA HIS A 67 5.93 -13.26 16.37
C HIS A 67 4.86 -14.19 15.75
N GLU A 68 3.85 -13.60 15.10
CA GLU A 68 2.84 -14.27 14.27
C GLU A 68 3.20 -14.16 12.78
#